data_AF-A0A478FR58-F1
#
_entry.id   AF-A0A478FR58-F1
#
_cell.length_a   1.000
_cell.length_b   1.000
_cell.length_c   1.000
_cell.angle_alpha   90.00
_cell.angle_beta   90.00
_cell.angle_gamma   90.00
#
_symmetry.space_group_name_H-M   'P 1'
#
loop_
_entity.id
_entity.type
_entity.pdbx_description
1 polymer ?
#
loop_
_entity_poly.entity_id
_entity_poly.type
_entity_poly.pdbx_seq_one_letter_code
_entity_poly.pdbx_strand_id
1 'polypeptide(L)'
;MKRAYFVSVTLFSGIVSALFLAFAKKFTSEKTDFLFLVDAGNMPTHKEISSSKEGTFGHRFRYHFVDAEDNSNDAWWNWSFQNRYSFIRAIENFGVDSSSEKNSVANPSELKELCKNFYSRSLDNSVLDFSERDAWVYCSVEGFTPIALKDDLDVYLCEDGDDCLPDENSNKNKLSSLDKDSLLISGNDANDIFWELQTKGFFSSEDGKWVGLGQKAKESKAGFKEIFDKGNTDGSSKNALKNKCVENYGKNDDELDSEVVKEILMFCSLQSFSISLKNK
;
A
#
# COMPACT_ATOMS: atom_id res chain seq x y z
N MET A 1 24.68 23.86 -61.85
CA MET A 1 23.26 24.24 -61.66
C MET A 1 22.41 22.98 -61.57
N LYS A 2 22.21 22.42 -60.37
CA LYS A 2 21.18 21.42 -60.06
C LYS A 2 20.76 21.63 -58.60
N ARG A 3 19.53 22.09 -58.39
CA ARG A 3 18.87 22.18 -57.08
C ARG A 3 18.23 20.82 -56.80
N ALA A 4 18.51 20.24 -55.64
CA ALA A 4 17.78 19.08 -55.11
C ALA A 4 16.95 19.53 -53.91
N TYR A 5 15.67 19.18 -53.94
CA TYR A 5 14.64 19.57 -52.98
C TYR A 5 14.78 18.76 -51.69
N PHE A 6 14.78 19.45 -50.55
CA PHE A 6 14.50 18.87 -49.24
C PHE A 6 12.98 18.85 -49.06
N VAL A 7 12.37 17.66 -49.04
CA VAL A 7 10.96 17.49 -48.66
C VAL A 7 10.92 16.93 -47.25
N SER A 8 10.22 17.69 -46.40
CA SER A 8 10.04 17.50 -44.97
C SER A 8 9.36 16.17 -44.63
N VAL A 9 9.99 15.34 -43.80
CA VAL A 9 9.37 14.18 -43.14
C VAL A 9 9.19 14.54 -41.66
N THR A 10 8.14 15.29 -41.34
CA THR A 10 7.85 15.75 -39.95
C THR A 10 6.38 15.59 -39.56
N LEU A 11 5.66 14.64 -40.16
CA LEU A 11 4.23 14.42 -39.84
C LEU A 11 3.91 13.02 -39.26
N PHE A 12 4.86 12.08 -39.20
CA PHE A 12 4.62 10.74 -38.64
C PHE A 12 5.04 10.57 -37.17
N SER A 13 5.73 11.55 -36.57
CA SER A 13 6.22 11.44 -35.18
C SER A 13 5.12 11.66 -34.12
N GLY A 14 4.16 12.55 -34.39
CA GLY A 14 3.13 12.92 -33.40
C GLY A 14 2.11 11.82 -33.09
N ILE A 15 1.68 11.07 -34.10
CA ILE A 15 0.63 10.04 -33.96
C ILE A 15 1.16 8.82 -33.19
N VAL A 16 2.42 8.44 -33.41
CA VAL A 16 3.06 7.34 -32.68
C VAL A 16 3.25 7.71 -31.21
N SER A 17 3.64 8.95 -30.91
CA SER A 17 3.80 9.42 -29.52
C SER A 17 2.47 9.46 -28.75
N ALA A 18 1.38 9.90 -29.38
CA ALA A 18 0.06 9.93 -28.75
C ALA A 18 -0.51 8.52 -28.53
N LEU A 19 -0.30 7.60 -29.48
CA LEU A 19 -0.66 6.19 -29.32
C LEU A 19 0.18 5.52 -28.23
N PHE A 20 1.47 5.83 -28.12
CA PHE A 20 2.34 5.29 -27.09
C PHE A 20 1.99 5.83 -25.69
N LEU A 21 1.63 7.11 -25.58
CA LEU A 21 1.14 7.71 -24.34
C LEU A 21 -0.23 7.15 -23.94
N ALA A 22 -1.15 6.93 -24.88
CA ALA A 22 -2.43 6.29 -24.62
C ALA A 22 -2.27 4.81 -24.24
N PHE A 23 -1.35 4.08 -24.90
CA PHE A 23 -1.00 2.71 -24.52
C PHE A 23 -0.33 2.66 -23.16
N ALA A 24 0.58 3.59 -22.83
CA ALA A 24 1.25 3.66 -21.53
C ALA A 24 0.27 4.05 -20.41
N LYS A 25 -0.65 5.01 -20.63
CA LYS A 25 -1.72 5.35 -19.67
C LYS A 25 -2.67 4.18 -19.45
N LYS A 26 -3.04 3.48 -20.53
CA LYS A 26 -3.86 2.28 -20.45
C LYS A 26 -3.12 1.15 -19.73
N PHE A 27 -1.82 0.98 -19.97
CA PHE A 27 -0.98 0.03 -19.23
C PHE A 27 -0.79 0.38 -17.75
N THR A 28 -0.76 1.67 -17.36
CA THR A 28 -0.69 2.04 -15.94
C THR A 28 -2.00 1.79 -15.20
N SER A 29 -3.13 2.00 -15.86
CA SER A 29 -4.46 1.67 -15.32
C SER A 29 -4.78 0.16 -15.37
N GLU A 30 -4.23 -0.58 -16.34
CA GLU A 30 -4.41 -2.04 -16.44
C GLU A 30 -3.38 -2.82 -15.62
N LYS A 31 -2.28 -2.21 -15.16
CA LYS A 31 -1.30 -2.86 -14.27
C LYS A 31 -1.87 -3.23 -12.91
N THR A 32 -2.84 -2.47 -12.41
CA THR A 32 -3.57 -2.80 -11.18
C THR A 32 -4.45 -4.02 -11.41
N ASP A 33 -5.18 -4.08 -12.53
CA ASP A 33 -6.01 -5.24 -12.89
C ASP A 33 -5.19 -6.50 -13.22
N PHE A 34 -3.97 -6.34 -13.75
CA PHE A 34 -3.11 -7.45 -14.12
C PHE A 34 -2.50 -8.17 -12.91
N LEU A 35 -2.34 -7.50 -11.77
CA LEU A 35 -1.90 -8.12 -10.52
C LEU A 35 -2.99 -9.01 -9.88
N PHE A 36 -4.27 -8.74 -10.18
CA PHE A 36 -5.38 -9.62 -9.79
C PHE A 36 -5.46 -10.92 -10.59
N LEU A 37 -4.68 -11.07 -11.67
CA LEU A 37 -4.64 -12.29 -12.49
C LEU A 37 -3.71 -13.39 -11.95
N VAL A 38 -2.98 -13.12 -10.86
CA VAL A 38 -2.28 -14.19 -10.13
C VAL A 38 -3.36 -15.11 -9.56
N ASP A 39 -3.34 -16.39 -9.95
CA ASP A 39 -4.35 -17.41 -9.61
C ASP A 39 -4.51 -17.60 -8.09
N ALA A 40 -5.27 -16.68 -7.48
CA ALA A 40 -5.58 -16.69 -6.06
C ALA A 40 -6.41 -17.92 -5.67
N GLY A 41 -7.08 -18.56 -6.64
CA GLY A 41 -7.87 -19.78 -6.44
C GLY A 41 -7.05 -20.98 -6.00
N ASN A 42 -5.75 -20.99 -6.29
CA ASN A 42 -4.82 -22.05 -5.91
C ASN A 42 -3.77 -21.60 -4.87
N MET A 43 -3.99 -20.46 -4.20
CA MET A 43 -3.09 -19.99 -3.15
C MET A 43 -3.10 -20.97 -1.96
N PRO A 44 -1.94 -21.52 -1.55
CA PRO A 44 -1.88 -22.42 -0.40
C PRO A 44 -2.32 -21.71 0.89
N THR A 45 -2.80 -22.50 1.85
CA THR A 45 -3.04 -22.01 3.21
C THR A 45 -1.74 -21.43 3.79
N HIS A 46 -1.86 -20.35 4.53
CA HIS A 46 -0.74 -19.68 5.16
C HIS A 46 -1.13 -19.26 6.58
N LYS A 47 -0.11 -18.89 7.34
CA LYS A 47 -0.22 -18.25 8.64
C LYS A 47 0.52 -16.92 8.61
N GLU A 48 -0.08 -15.95 9.27
CA GLU A 48 0.49 -14.63 9.43
C GLU A 48 1.58 -14.62 10.50
N ILE A 49 2.37 -13.54 10.56
CA ILE A 49 3.50 -13.41 11.48
C ILE A 49 3.05 -13.68 12.93
N SER A 50 3.59 -14.74 13.52
CA SER A 50 3.23 -15.21 14.86
C SER A 50 3.97 -14.46 15.97
N SER A 51 5.24 -14.13 15.74
CA SER A 51 6.09 -13.36 16.65
C SER A 51 6.88 -12.29 15.92
N SER A 52 6.88 -11.07 16.46
CA SER A 52 7.64 -9.95 15.94
C SER A 52 7.94 -8.96 17.05
N LYS A 53 9.12 -8.35 16.97
CA LYS A 53 9.58 -7.37 17.97
C LYS A 53 8.77 -6.07 17.84
N GLU A 54 8.30 -5.53 18.95
CA GLU A 54 7.64 -4.23 18.95
C GLU A 54 8.53 -3.15 18.30
N GLY A 55 7.91 -2.28 17.51
CA GLY A 55 8.62 -1.23 16.76
C GLY A 55 9.24 -1.72 15.45
N THR A 56 8.96 -2.95 15.00
CA THR A 56 9.34 -3.41 13.65
C THR A 56 8.18 -3.38 12.67
N PHE A 57 8.51 -3.42 11.37
CA PHE A 57 7.54 -3.49 10.29
C PHE A 57 6.61 -4.71 10.40
N GLY A 58 7.18 -5.90 10.61
CA GLY A 58 6.41 -7.13 10.77
C GLY A 58 5.54 -7.17 12.03
N HIS A 59 5.84 -6.34 13.04
CA HIS A 59 4.95 -6.17 14.19
C HIS A 59 3.74 -5.32 13.86
N ARG A 60 3.95 -4.22 13.14
CA ARG A 60 2.88 -3.31 12.76
C ARG A 60 1.89 -3.95 11.80
N PHE A 61 2.39 -4.65 10.80
CA PHE A 61 1.57 -5.22 9.73
C PHE A 61 1.44 -6.73 9.82
N ARG A 62 1.53 -7.31 11.03
CA ARG A 62 1.67 -8.75 11.21
C ARG A 62 0.67 -9.62 10.45
N TYR A 63 -0.58 -9.16 10.31
CA TYR A 63 -1.66 -9.88 9.62
C TYR A 63 -1.65 -9.72 8.11
N HIS A 64 -0.93 -8.73 7.61
CA HIS A 64 -0.76 -8.51 6.17
C HIS A 64 0.32 -9.42 5.60
N PHE A 65 1.21 -9.97 6.42
CA PHE A 65 2.41 -10.66 5.96
C PHE A 65 2.43 -12.12 6.39
N VAL A 66 2.85 -12.99 5.47
CA VAL A 66 3.01 -14.42 5.75
C VAL A 66 4.25 -14.64 6.61
N ASP A 67 4.14 -15.48 7.64
CA ASP A 67 5.23 -15.79 8.55
C ASP A 67 6.38 -16.49 7.80
N ALA A 68 7.53 -15.83 7.75
CA ALA A 68 8.74 -16.35 7.13
C ALA A 68 9.56 -17.26 8.07
N GLU A 69 9.15 -17.44 9.33
CA GLU A 69 9.78 -18.38 10.27
C GLU A 69 8.96 -19.67 10.42
N ASP A 70 7.67 -19.67 10.07
CA ASP A 70 6.84 -20.87 10.11
C ASP A 70 7.04 -21.74 8.85
N ASN A 71 7.55 -22.96 9.02
CA ASN A 71 7.75 -23.91 7.92
C ASN A 71 6.44 -24.49 7.38
N SER A 72 5.33 -24.37 8.10
CA SER A 72 4.01 -24.71 7.53
C SER A 72 3.59 -23.76 6.40
N ASN A 73 4.26 -22.62 6.24
CA ASN A 73 4.07 -21.69 5.12
C ASN A 73 4.91 -22.03 3.87
N ASP A 74 5.73 -23.08 3.87
CA ASP A 74 6.65 -23.38 2.75
C ASP A 74 5.92 -23.56 1.41
N ALA A 75 4.73 -24.16 1.43
CA ALA A 75 3.90 -24.28 0.23
C ALA A 75 3.50 -22.90 -0.32
N TRP A 76 3.11 -21.97 0.55
CA TRP A 76 2.77 -20.59 0.17
C TRP A 76 3.97 -19.85 -0.40
N TRP A 77 5.16 -19.99 0.21
CA TRP A 77 6.39 -19.35 -0.28
C TRP A 77 6.79 -19.87 -1.67
N ASN A 78 6.68 -21.17 -1.90
CA ASN A 78 6.89 -21.76 -3.23
C ASN A 78 5.89 -21.19 -4.25
N TRP A 79 4.62 -21.11 -3.89
CA TRP A 79 3.58 -20.55 -4.75
C TRP A 79 3.82 -19.06 -5.04
N SER A 80 4.13 -18.25 -4.03
CA SER A 80 4.40 -16.81 -4.18
C SER A 80 5.62 -16.57 -5.07
N PHE A 81 6.69 -17.35 -4.88
CA PHE A 81 7.87 -17.25 -5.73
C PHE A 81 7.55 -17.56 -7.20
N GLN A 82 6.75 -18.59 -7.48
CA GLN A 82 6.42 -18.99 -8.85
C GLN A 82 5.43 -18.04 -9.51
N ASN A 83 4.36 -17.67 -8.80
CA ASN A 83 3.21 -16.99 -9.38
C ASN A 83 3.26 -15.47 -9.23
N ARG A 84 4.01 -14.94 -8.25
CA ARG A 84 4.19 -13.50 -8.05
C ARG A 84 5.58 -13.06 -8.46
N TYR A 85 6.61 -13.49 -7.71
CA TYR A 85 7.98 -13.01 -7.93
C TYR A 85 8.48 -13.31 -9.34
N SER A 86 8.52 -14.58 -9.74
CA SER A 86 9.07 -15.00 -11.03
C SER A 86 8.29 -14.41 -12.20
N PHE A 87 6.96 -14.35 -12.09
CA PHE A 87 6.09 -13.80 -13.11
C PHE A 87 6.29 -12.29 -13.29
N ILE A 88 6.24 -11.52 -12.19
CA ILE A 88 6.42 -10.06 -12.23
C ILE A 88 7.81 -9.71 -12.74
N ARG A 89 8.85 -10.41 -12.29
CA ARG A 89 10.22 -10.20 -12.78
C ARG A 89 10.36 -10.52 -14.26
N ALA A 90 9.69 -11.56 -14.76
CA ALA A 90 9.67 -11.83 -16.19
C ALA A 90 9.07 -10.64 -16.97
N ILE A 91 7.94 -10.09 -16.52
CA ILE A 91 7.30 -8.92 -17.14
C ILE A 91 8.18 -7.67 -17.08
N GLU A 92 8.80 -7.40 -15.94
CA GLU A 92 9.75 -6.28 -15.80
C GLU A 92 10.90 -6.38 -16.80
N ASN A 93 11.44 -7.59 -17.00
CA ASN A 93 12.52 -7.85 -17.95
C ASN A 93 12.09 -7.64 -19.41
N PHE A 94 10.80 -7.75 -19.74
CA PHE A 94 10.29 -7.44 -21.09
C PHE A 94 10.16 -5.93 -21.35
N GLY A 95 10.31 -5.07 -20.34
CA GLY A 95 9.72 -3.73 -20.34
C GLY A 95 10.63 -2.49 -20.26
N VAL A 96 11.98 -2.60 -20.34
CA VAL A 96 13.02 -1.53 -20.34
C VAL A 96 14.00 -1.62 -19.16
N ASP A 97 15.31 -1.62 -19.50
CA ASP A 97 16.54 -1.46 -18.70
C ASP A 97 16.60 -2.16 -17.33
N SER A 98 17.10 -3.41 -17.33
CA SER A 98 17.24 -4.32 -16.19
C SER A 98 18.32 -3.92 -15.17
N SER A 99 18.40 -2.63 -14.82
CA SER A 99 19.36 -2.12 -13.83
C SER A 99 19.01 -2.52 -12.38
N SER A 100 17.89 -3.18 -12.15
CA SER A 100 17.52 -3.78 -10.86
C SER A 100 18.05 -5.21 -10.70
N GLU A 101 19.35 -5.42 -10.96
CA GLU A 101 20.07 -6.64 -10.52
C GLU A 101 20.08 -6.80 -8.99
N LYS A 102 19.67 -5.78 -8.24
CA LYS A 102 19.88 -5.68 -6.80
C LYS A 102 19.24 -6.78 -5.94
N ASN A 103 18.23 -7.49 -6.45
CA ASN A 103 17.58 -8.57 -5.71
C ASN A 103 17.24 -9.76 -6.63
N SER A 104 18.22 -10.35 -7.32
CA SER A 104 17.97 -11.62 -8.03
C SER A 104 17.76 -12.74 -7.03
N VAL A 105 16.49 -13.05 -6.73
CA VAL A 105 16.12 -14.18 -5.88
C VAL A 105 16.06 -15.40 -6.77
N ALA A 106 16.89 -16.40 -6.47
CA ALA A 106 16.99 -17.61 -7.28
C ALA A 106 15.96 -18.68 -6.90
N ASN A 107 15.44 -18.65 -5.67
CA ASN A 107 14.56 -19.68 -5.16
C ASN A 107 13.62 -19.16 -4.04
N PRO A 108 12.55 -19.92 -3.71
CA PRO A 108 11.59 -19.54 -2.67
C PRO A 108 12.20 -19.30 -1.29
N SER A 109 13.26 -20.02 -0.92
CA SER A 109 13.93 -19.85 0.37
C SER A 109 14.63 -18.49 0.49
N GLU A 110 15.25 -18.01 -0.60
CA GLU A 110 15.83 -16.67 -0.64
C GLU A 110 14.76 -15.57 -0.57
N LEU A 111 13.58 -15.77 -1.19
CA LEU A 111 12.45 -14.83 -1.06
C LEU A 111 11.98 -14.76 0.40
N LYS A 112 11.78 -15.93 1.01
CA LYS A 112 11.38 -16.08 2.41
C LYS A 112 12.37 -15.34 3.33
N GLU A 113 13.67 -15.49 3.09
CA GLU A 113 14.72 -14.81 3.86
C GLU A 113 14.71 -13.27 3.66
N LEU A 114 14.50 -12.78 2.43
CA LEU A 114 14.35 -11.34 2.19
C LEU A 114 13.15 -10.75 2.94
N CYS A 115 12.01 -11.42 2.87
CA CYS A 115 10.80 -11.02 3.60
C CYS A 115 11.03 -11.04 5.12
N LYS A 116 11.65 -12.09 5.66
CA LYS A 116 12.04 -12.19 7.07
C LYS A 116 12.89 -11.01 7.52
N ASN A 117 13.92 -10.69 6.75
CA ASN A 117 14.81 -9.56 7.03
C ASN A 117 14.06 -8.22 6.94
N PHE A 118 13.10 -8.11 6.02
CA PHE A 118 12.22 -6.93 5.93
C PHE A 118 11.35 -6.76 7.17
N TYR A 119 10.70 -7.82 7.64
CA TYR A 119 9.82 -7.79 8.82
C TYR A 119 10.52 -7.34 10.10
N SER A 120 11.81 -7.66 10.21
CA SER A 120 12.65 -7.34 11.37
C SER A 120 13.14 -5.88 11.38
N ARG A 121 12.87 -5.10 10.32
CA ARG A 121 13.31 -3.70 10.23
C ARG A 121 12.60 -2.84 11.26
N SER A 122 13.38 -2.01 11.95
CA SER A 122 12.83 -0.92 12.77
C SER A 122 12.04 0.04 11.88
N LEU A 123 10.92 0.54 12.40
CA LEU A 123 10.12 1.54 11.69
C LEU A 123 10.87 2.87 11.47
N ASP A 124 11.96 3.10 12.22
CA ASP A 124 12.74 4.34 12.18
C ASP A 124 13.84 4.37 11.09
N ASN A 125 14.14 3.23 10.45
CA ASN A 125 15.27 3.10 9.53
C ASN A 125 14.82 3.03 8.05
N SER A 126 15.36 3.90 7.21
CA SER A 126 14.84 4.18 5.85
C SER A 126 15.63 3.62 4.66
N VAL A 127 16.67 2.80 4.84
CA VAL A 127 17.59 2.46 3.73
C VAL A 127 17.84 0.95 3.60
N LEU A 128 17.26 0.29 2.57
CA LEU A 128 17.65 -1.06 2.11
C LEU A 128 17.27 -1.32 0.63
N ASP A 129 17.88 -2.36 0.03
CA ASP A 129 17.72 -2.76 -1.38
C ASP A 129 16.39 -3.47 -1.70
N PHE A 130 15.75 -4.15 -0.75
CA PHE A 130 14.38 -4.69 -0.88
C PHE A 130 13.38 -3.65 -0.38
N SER A 131 12.54 -3.13 -1.28
CA SER A 131 11.67 -1.99 -1.02
C SER A 131 10.40 -2.40 -0.26
N GLU A 132 9.73 -1.44 0.39
CA GLU A 132 8.43 -1.68 1.02
C GLU A 132 7.39 -2.16 0.00
N ARG A 133 7.44 -1.59 -1.21
CA ARG A 133 6.61 -2.02 -2.34
C ARG A 133 6.83 -3.51 -2.64
N ASP A 134 8.08 -3.95 -2.73
CA ASP A 134 8.40 -5.37 -2.99
C ASP A 134 7.90 -6.27 -1.87
N ALA A 135 7.97 -5.80 -0.61
CA ALA A 135 7.42 -6.54 0.51
C ALA A 135 5.90 -6.74 0.34
N TRP A 136 5.16 -5.66 0.06
CA TRP A 136 3.73 -5.76 -0.19
C TRP A 136 3.38 -6.69 -1.36
N VAL A 137 4.16 -6.67 -2.45
CA VAL A 137 3.86 -7.51 -3.61
C VAL A 137 4.20 -8.98 -3.36
N TYR A 138 5.36 -9.28 -2.77
CA TYR A 138 5.88 -10.65 -2.72
C TYR A 138 5.66 -11.36 -1.38
N CYS A 139 5.59 -10.60 -0.29
CA CYS A 139 5.56 -11.13 1.07
C CYS A 139 4.17 -11.04 1.72
N SER A 140 3.30 -10.15 1.21
CA SER A 140 1.98 -9.92 1.81
C SER A 140 0.93 -10.94 1.34
N VAL A 141 -0.16 -11.06 2.08
CA VAL A 141 -1.31 -11.89 1.71
C VAL A 141 -2.00 -11.31 0.49
N GLU A 142 -2.16 -10.00 0.44
CA GLU A 142 -2.77 -9.24 -0.67
C GLU A 142 -2.05 -9.47 -1.99
N GLY A 143 -0.70 -9.47 -1.97
CA GLY A 143 0.11 -9.64 -3.18
C GLY A 143 0.19 -8.40 -4.06
N PHE A 144 -0.28 -7.26 -3.56
CA PHE A 144 -0.17 -5.96 -4.19
C PHE A 144 0.01 -4.88 -3.11
N THR A 145 0.58 -3.76 -3.50
CA THR A 145 0.64 -2.58 -2.63
C THR A 145 -0.75 -1.94 -2.55
N PRO A 146 -1.34 -1.76 -1.36
CA PRO A 146 -2.65 -1.12 -1.24
C PRO A 146 -2.64 0.29 -1.84
N ILE A 147 -3.78 0.70 -2.39
CA ILE A 147 -3.93 1.99 -3.08
C ILE A 147 -3.84 3.11 -2.06
N ALA A 148 -2.81 3.94 -2.19
CA ALA A 148 -2.67 5.14 -1.40
C ALA A 148 -3.71 6.19 -1.80
N LEU A 149 -4.15 7.01 -0.85
CA LEU A 149 -5.14 8.07 -1.02
C LEU A 149 -4.81 8.99 -2.21
N LYS A 150 -3.53 9.38 -2.35
CA LYS A 150 -3.03 10.22 -3.45
C LYS A 150 -3.08 9.57 -4.84
N ASP A 151 -3.08 8.24 -4.88
CA ASP A 151 -3.06 7.44 -6.11
C ASP A 151 -4.46 6.92 -6.45
N ASP A 152 -5.45 7.19 -5.58
CA ASP A 152 -6.83 6.80 -5.80
C ASP A 152 -7.55 7.81 -6.70
N LEU A 153 -7.92 7.34 -7.90
CA LEU A 153 -8.64 8.13 -8.89
C LEU A 153 -10.14 8.23 -8.59
N ASP A 154 -10.67 7.39 -7.69
CA ASP A 154 -12.09 7.37 -7.30
C ASP A 154 -12.38 8.20 -6.04
N VAL A 155 -11.35 8.71 -5.34
CA VAL A 155 -11.51 9.65 -4.21
C VAL A 155 -11.83 11.04 -4.76
N TYR A 156 -13.03 11.16 -5.31
CA TYR A 156 -13.71 12.44 -5.40
C TYR A 156 -14.37 12.67 -4.04
N LEU A 157 -13.72 13.44 -3.17
CA LEU A 157 -14.35 14.01 -1.98
C LEU A 157 -15.40 15.02 -2.45
N CYS A 158 -16.55 14.55 -2.95
CA CYS A 158 -17.65 15.41 -3.33
C CYS A 158 -18.33 15.90 -2.04
N GLU A 159 -18.35 17.22 -1.82
CA GLU A 159 -19.30 17.81 -0.88
C GLU A 159 -20.71 17.61 -1.44
N ASP A 160 -21.65 17.32 -0.55
CA ASP A 160 -23.06 17.11 -0.86
C ASP A 160 -23.61 18.26 -1.73
N GLY A 161 -23.81 18.02 -3.03
CA GLY A 161 -24.78 18.77 -3.83
C GLY A 161 -24.35 19.34 -5.19
N ASP A 162 -23.07 19.34 -5.58
CA ASP A 162 -22.65 19.88 -6.89
C ASP A 162 -21.81 18.89 -7.70
N ASP A 163 -22.04 18.89 -9.01
CA ASP A 163 -21.46 17.99 -10.01
C ASP A 163 -19.96 17.77 -9.78
N CYS A 164 -19.58 16.50 -9.55
CA CYS A 164 -18.21 16.03 -9.36
C CYS A 164 -17.40 16.19 -10.66
N LEU A 165 -17.09 17.42 -11.05
CA LEU A 165 -16.09 17.69 -12.08
C LEU A 165 -14.71 17.74 -11.42
N PRO A 166 -13.68 17.13 -12.04
CA PRO A 166 -12.30 17.25 -11.60
C PRO A 166 -11.84 18.69 -11.80
N ASP A 167 -12.11 19.57 -10.83
CA ASP A 167 -11.47 20.88 -10.79
C ASP A 167 -10.06 20.68 -10.23
N GLU A 168 -9.05 20.83 -11.11
CA GLU A 168 -7.63 20.67 -10.79
C GLU A 168 -7.14 21.58 -9.65
N ASN A 169 -7.97 22.55 -9.21
CA ASN A 169 -7.61 23.59 -8.26
C ASN A 169 -8.44 23.64 -6.96
N SER A 170 -9.59 22.97 -6.82
CA SER A 170 -10.45 23.16 -5.63
C SER A 170 -10.22 22.14 -4.50
N ASN A 171 -9.83 20.90 -4.80
CA ASN A 171 -9.79 19.81 -3.80
C ASN A 171 -8.40 19.51 -3.21
N LYS A 172 -7.33 20.13 -3.71
CA LYS A 172 -5.97 19.99 -3.14
C LYS A 172 -5.78 20.71 -1.80
N ASN A 173 -6.74 21.52 -1.36
CA ASN A 173 -6.61 22.33 -0.14
C ASN A 173 -7.28 21.71 1.10
N LYS A 174 -8.07 20.63 0.95
CA LYS A 174 -8.66 19.91 2.10
C LYS A 174 -7.87 18.69 2.54
N LEU A 175 -6.96 18.19 1.69
CA LEU A 175 -5.94 17.28 2.15
C LEU A 175 -4.92 18.10 2.94
N SER A 176 -5.12 18.07 4.25
CA SER A 176 -4.37 18.77 5.28
C SER A 176 -2.86 18.55 5.20
N SER A 177 -2.11 19.17 6.10
CA SER A 177 -0.69 18.91 6.41
C SER A 177 -0.27 17.43 6.49
N LEU A 178 -1.23 16.50 6.57
CA LEU A 178 -1.04 15.06 6.40
C LEU A 178 -0.44 14.67 5.04
N ASP A 179 -0.73 15.39 3.96
CA ASP A 179 -0.86 14.78 2.63
C ASP A 179 0.44 14.56 1.82
N LYS A 180 1.44 15.42 1.89
CA LYS A 180 2.42 15.42 0.77
C LYS A 180 3.35 14.21 0.71
N ASP A 181 3.61 13.57 1.84
CA ASP A 181 4.55 12.44 1.92
C ASP A 181 3.97 11.20 2.62
N SER A 182 2.73 11.26 3.13
CA SER A 182 2.16 10.15 3.86
C SER A 182 1.46 9.16 2.92
N LEU A 183 1.84 7.89 3.01
CA LEU A 183 1.19 6.79 2.29
C LEU A 183 -0.13 6.41 2.99
N LEU A 184 -1.01 7.39 3.22
CA LEU A 184 -2.37 7.17 3.71
C LEU A 184 -3.09 6.23 2.76
N ILE A 185 -3.83 5.28 3.31
CA ILE A 185 -4.55 4.29 2.52
C ILE A 185 -5.95 4.78 2.19
N SER A 186 -6.31 4.64 0.92
CA SER A 186 -7.63 5.00 0.47
C SER A 186 -8.70 4.08 1.07
N GLY A 187 -9.88 4.67 1.27
CA GLY A 187 -11.12 3.95 1.53
C GLY A 187 -11.67 3.19 0.31
N ASN A 188 -10.98 3.13 -0.84
CA ASN A 188 -11.42 2.35 -2.01
C ASN A 188 -11.75 0.90 -1.65
N ASP A 189 -12.76 0.32 -2.32
CA ASP A 189 -13.13 -1.09 -2.15
C ASP A 189 -12.07 -2.04 -2.73
N ALA A 190 -11.20 -1.57 -3.64
CA ALA A 190 -10.01 -2.33 -4.04
C ALA A 190 -9.04 -2.62 -2.87
N ASN A 191 -9.13 -1.85 -1.77
CA ASN A 191 -8.37 -2.08 -0.55
C ASN A 191 -9.12 -2.94 0.49
N ASP A 192 -10.19 -3.66 0.12
CA ASP A 192 -11.03 -4.36 1.10
C ASP A 192 -10.27 -5.37 1.96
N ILE A 193 -9.41 -6.18 1.33
CA ILE A 193 -8.55 -7.17 2.02
C ILE A 193 -7.59 -6.45 2.98
N PHE A 194 -6.99 -5.34 2.55
CA PHE A 194 -6.15 -4.54 3.42
C PHE A 194 -6.93 -4.09 4.66
N TRP A 195 -8.13 -3.52 4.48
CA TRP A 195 -8.93 -3.04 5.61
C TRP A 195 -9.39 -4.17 6.54
N GLU A 196 -9.66 -5.36 6.00
CA GLU A 196 -9.94 -6.56 6.80
C GLU A 196 -8.75 -6.94 7.70
N LEU A 197 -7.56 -7.07 7.11
CA LEU A 197 -6.34 -7.45 7.84
C LEU A 197 -5.89 -6.37 8.82
N GLN A 198 -6.04 -5.10 8.44
CA GLN A 198 -5.76 -3.95 9.30
C GLN A 198 -6.71 -3.91 10.50
N THR A 199 -7.98 -4.26 10.31
CA THR A 199 -8.97 -4.36 11.39
C THR A 199 -8.64 -5.50 12.35
N LYS A 200 -8.19 -6.65 11.83
CA LYS A 200 -7.67 -7.76 12.64
C LYS A 200 -6.47 -7.31 13.48
N GLY A 201 -5.57 -6.53 12.89
CA GLY A 201 -4.45 -5.85 13.57
C GLY A 201 -4.87 -4.86 14.65
N PHE A 202 -5.98 -4.15 14.42
CA PHE A 202 -6.45 -3.11 15.31
C PHE A 202 -7.04 -3.65 16.61
N PHE A 203 -7.86 -4.70 16.58
CA PHE A 203 -8.66 -5.11 17.74
C PHE A 203 -8.00 -6.14 18.65
N SER A 204 -7.34 -7.18 18.13
CA SER A 204 -6.53 -8.22 18.83
C SER A 204 -6.62 -9.55 18.06
N SER A 205 -5.76 -10.51 18.40
CA SER A 205 -5.93 -11.88 17.91
C SER A 205 -7.11 -12.57 18.60
N GLU A 206 -7.87 -13.37 17.86
CA GLU A 206 -9.01 -14.14 18.39
C GLU A 206 -8.61 -15.07 19.56
N ASP A 207 -7.33 -15.48 19.63
CA ASP A 207 -6.78 -16.33 20.68
C ASP A 207 -6.23 -15.55 21.90
N GLY A 208 -6.38 -14.23 21.92
CA GLY A 208 -5.97 -13.36 23.03
C GLY A 208 -4.46 -13.30 23.28
N LYS A 209 -3.64 -13.92 22.41
CA LYS A 209 -2.17 -13.93 22.56
C LYS A 209 -1.54 -12.58 22.31
N TRP A 210 -2.26 -11.65 21.69
CA TRP A 210 -1.74 -10.33 21.40
C TRP A 210 -2.82 -9.26 21.46
N VAL A 211 -2.45 -8.12 22.03
CA VAL A 211 -3.35 -6.97 22.16
C VAL A 211 -3.27 -6.11 20.90
N GLY A 212 -4.42 -5.79 20.34
CA GLY A 212 -4.58 -4.99 19.14
C GLY A 212 -3.85 -3.64 19.19
N LEU A 213 -3.37 -3.15 18.04
CA LEU A 213 -2.74 -1.83 17.96
C LEU A 213 -3.67 -0.72 18.46
N GLY A 214 -4.99 -0.89 18.34
CA GLY A 214 -5.98 0.09 18.78
C GLY A 214 -5.92 0.40 20.27
N GLN A 215 -5.34 -0.47 21.11
CA GLN A 215 -5.09 -0.16 22.52
C GLN A 215 -4.13 1.03 22.70
N LYS A 216 -3.28 1.32 21.71
CA LYS A 216 -2.36 2.44 21.74
C LYS A 216 -3.02 3.78 21.39
N ALA A 217 -4.28 3.78 20.96
CA ALA A 217 -5.03 5.00 20.69
C ALA A 217 -5.28 5.79 21.98
N LYS A 218 -4.92 7.07 21.95
CA LYS A 218 -5.01 8.01 23.08
C LYS A 218 -5.74 9.29 22.69
N GLU A 219 -5.67 9.67 21.42
CA GLU A 219 -6.16 10.95 20.95
C GLU A 219 -7.65 10.91 20.67
N SER A 220 -8.42 11.46 21.63
CA SER A 220 -9.89 11.55 21.52
C SER A 220 -10.35 12.22 20.21
N LYS A 221 -9.61 13.23 19.73
CA LYS A 221 -9.89 13.90 18.45
C LYS A 221 -9.72 12.98 17.25
N ALA A 222 -8.81 12.00 17.30
CA ALA A 222 -8.63 11.04 16.21
C ALA A 222 -9.73 9.97 16.19
N GLY A 223 -10.35 9.70 17.34
CA GLY A 223 -11.56 8.87 17.48
C GLY A 223 -11.32 7.36 17.43
N PHE A 224 -10.08 6.88 17.27
CA PHE A 224 -9.78 5.45 17.21
C PHE A 224 -9.98 4.75 18.55
N LYS A 225 -9.72 5.44 19.67
CA LYS A 225 -9.95 4.87 21.00
C LYS A 225 -11.40 4.45 21.20
N GLU A 226 -12.36 5.26 20.75
CA GLU A 226 -13.79 4.94 20.86
C GLU A 226 -14.13 3.68 20.05
N ILE A 227 -13.55 3.55 18.86
CA ILE A 227 -13.71 2.37 18.00
C ILE A 227 -13.16 1.13 18.70
N PHE A 228 -11.97 1.23 19.30
CA PHE A 228 -11.35 0.13 20.03
C PHE A 228 -12.17 -0.29 21.26
N ASP A 229 -12.60 0.68 22.07
CA ASP A 229 -13.34 0.45 23.31
C ASP A 229 -14.73 -0.17 23.05
N LYS A 230 -15.36 0.13 21.91
CA LYS A 230 -16.61 -0.52 21.46
C LYS A 230 -16.43 -1.99 21.10
N GLY A 231 -15.21 -2.41 20.83
CA GLY A 231 -14.85 -3.79 20.47
C GLY A 231 -15.33 -4.22 19.08
N ASN A 232 -14.95 -5.45 18.69
CA ASN A 232 -15.41 -6.07 17.45
C ASN A 232 -16.74 -6.80 17.68
N THR A 233 -17.84 -6.05 17.68
CA THR A 233 -19.14 -6.59 18.11
C THR A 233 -19.91 -7.27 16.99
N ASP A 234 -19.80 -6.86 15.72
CA ASP A 234 -20.71 -7.37 14.66
C ASP A 234 -20.11 -7.38 13.23
N GLY A 235 -18.79 -7.49 13.07
CA GLY A 235 -18.15 -7.43 11.73
C GLY A 235 -18.20 -6.04 11.06
N SER A 236 -18.91 -5.08 11.65
CA SER A 236 -18.97 -3.66 11.26
C SER A 236 -17.66 -2.91 11.56
N SER A 237 -16.78 -3.50 12.36
CA SER A 237 -15.50 -2.92 12.78
C SER A 237 -14.57 -2.55 11.63
N LYS A 238 -14.62 -3.29 10.52
CA LYS A 238 -13.86 -2.94 9.29
C LYS A 238 -14.30 -1.58 8.77
N ASN A 239 -15.60 -1.41 8.57
CA ASN A 239 -16.16 -0.16 8.06
C ASN A 239 -15.98 0.97 9.08
N ALA A 240 -16.09 0.70 10.38
CA ALA A 240 -15.83 1.69 11.41
C ALA A 240 -14.39 2.24 11.34
N LEU A 241 -13.39 1.35 11.23
CA LEU A 241 -11.98 1.75 11.12
C LEU A 241 -11.71 2.49 9.80
N LYS A 242 -12.12 1.91 8.66
CA LYS A 242 -11.99 2.51 7.33
C LYS A 242 -12.63 3.91 7.28
N ASN A 243 -13.89 4.03 7.71
CA ASN A 243 -14.60 5.31 7.67
C ASN A 243 -13.98 6.33 8.61
N LYS A 244 -13.44 5.92 9.76
CA LYS A 244 -12.74 6.84 10.66
C LYS A 244 -11.46 7.38 10.05
N CYS A 245 -10.71 6.55 9.31
CA CYS A 245 -9.58 7.03 8.53
C CYS A 245 -10.03 8.07 7.48
N VAL A 246 -11.06 7.76 6.70
CA VAL A 246 -11.62 8.68 5.68
C VAL A 246 -12.08 10.01 6.29
N GLU A 247 -12.81 9.95 7.40
CA GLU A 247 -13.25 11.15 8.14
C GLU A 247 -12.06 12.00 8.60
N ASN A 248 -11.01 11.36 9.13
CA ASN A 248 -9.81 12.05 9.57
C ASN A 248 -9.03 12.72 8.43
N TYR A 249 -9.13 12.22 7.19
CA TYR A 249 -8.48 12.83 6.03
C TYR A 249 -9.11 14.16 5.64
N GLY A 250 -10.40 14.36 5.92
CA GLY A 250 -11.14 15.59 5.64
C GLY A 250 -11.05 16.67 6.71
N LYS A 251 -10.28 16.44 7.79
CA LYS A 251 -10.13 17.40 8.89
C LYS A 251 -9.26 18.58 8.51
N ASN A 252 -9.60 19.75 9.06
CA ASN A 252 -8.81 20.96 8.86
C ASN A 252 -7.51 20.92 9.70
N ASP A 253 -6.51 21.71 9.30
CA ASP A 253 -5.21 21.75 9.98
C ASP A 253 -5.31 22.17 11.46
N ASP A 254 -6.30 22.99 11.85
CA ASP A 254 -6.52 23.39 13.25
C ASP A 254 -7.08 22.27 14.13
N GLU A 255 -7.63 21.22 13.50
CA GLU A 255 -8.09 20.00 14.16
C GLU A 255 -6.99 18.94 14.29
N LEU A 256 -5.88 19.11 13.55
CA LEU A 256 -4.80 18.14 13.37
C LEU A 256 -3.52 18.59 14.08
N ASP A 257 -3.50 18.44 15.41
CA ASP A 257 -2.24 18.56 16.15
C ASP A 257 -1.30 17.36 15.89
N SER A 258 -0.04 17.48 16.30
CA SER A 258 0.99 16.48 15.99
C SER A 258 0.68 15.08 16.56
N GLU A 259 -0.05 15.00 17.67
CA GLU A 259 -0.41 13.70 18.26
C GLU A 259 -1.58 13.07 17.49
N VAL A 260 -2.57 13.86 17.08
CA VAL A 260 -3.66 13.38 16.21
C VAL A 260 -3.12 12.86 14.88
N VAL A 261 -2.22 13.60 14.25
CA VAL A 261 -1.54 13.18 13.01
C VAL A 261 -0.80 11.86 13.20
N LYS A 262 -0.09 11.71 14.33
CA LYS A 262 0.60 10.45 14.64
C LYS A 262 -0.35 9.28 14.78
N GLU A 263 -1.48 9.49 15.44
CA GLU A 263 -2.47 8.43 15.60
C GLU A 263 -3.13 8.04 14.27
N ILE A 264 -3.50 9.01 13.43
CA ILE A 264 -4.04 8.76 12.08
C ILE A 264 -3.05 7.94 11.28
N LEU A 265 -1.79 8.39 11.21
CA LEU A 265 -0.78 7.71 10.42
C LEU A 265 -0.48 6.31 10.95
N MET A 266 -0.56 6.07 12.25
CA MET A 266 -0.39 4.74 12.84
C MET A 266 -1.39 3.73 12.30
N PHE A 267 -2.67 4.13 12.16
CA PHE A 267 -3.76 3.23 11.83
C PHE A 267 -4.18 3.25 10.35
N CYS A 268 -3.86 4.34 9.64
CA CYS A 268 -4.40 4.61 8.31
C CYS A 268 -3.36 4.68 7.20
N SER A 269 -2.08 4.41 7.48
CA SER A 269 -1.01 4.45 6.47
C SER A 269 -0.20 3.16 6.37
N LEU A 270 0.39 2.93 5.19
CA LEU A 270 1.38 1.86 4.98
C LEU A 270 2.72 2.15 5.65
N GLN A 271 3.01 3.42 5.91
CA GLN A 271 4.36 3.84 6.21
C GLN A 271 4.76 3.47 7.63
N SER A 272 5.94 2.86 7.75
CA SER A 272 6.67 2.82 9.00
C SER A 272 7.00 4.25 9.44
N PHE A 273 6.65 4.58 10.67
CA PHE A 273 6.60 5.95 11.15
C PHE A 273 8.01 6.56 11.29
N SER A 274 8.54 7.12 10.22
CA SER A 274 9.70 8.02 10.26
C SER A 274 9.27 9.42 9.87
N ILE A 275 8.32 9.99 10.62
CA ILE A 275 8.14 11.45 10.54
C ILE A 275 9.31 12.04 11.31
N SER A 276 10.34 12.41 10.58
CA SER A 276 11.18 13.53 10.98
C SER A 276 10.27 14.75 11.03
N LEU A 277 9.55 14.93 12.15
CA LEU A 277 8.94 16.20 12.52
C LEU A 277 10.12 17.14 12.72
N LYS A 278 10.66 17.65 11.62
CA LYS A 278 11.58 18.78 11.64
C LYS A 278 10.76 19.91 12.23
N ASN A 279 10.96 20.15 13.53
CA ASN A 279 10.44 21.28 14.26
C ASN A 279 10.46 22.52 13.34
N LYS A 280 9.28 22.95 12.91
CA LYS A 280 9.08 24.28 12.35
C LYS A 280 8.56 25.17 13.45
#